data_AF-A0A644XGY0-F1
#
_entry.id   AF-A0A644XGY0-F1
#
_cell.length_a   1.000
_cell.length_b   1.000
_cell.length_c   1.000
_cell.angle_alpha   90.00
_cell.angle_beta   90.00
_cell.angle_gamma   90.00
#
_symmetry.space_group_name_H-M   'P 1'
#
loop_
_entity.id
_entity.type
_entity.pdbx_description
1 polymer ?
#
loop_
_entity_poly.entity_id
_entity_poly.type
_entity_poly.pdbx_seq_one_letter_code
_entity_poly.pdbx_strand_id
1 'polypeptide(L)'
;MKKSKDILLTLLGLALLAAGLYLVKTTSALQDIPKALPYVLVGLGCGAFGQGMGSIIAKKALKNAPDIVRRQEIAQTDERNVAIANRSKGKAYDVMIYVYGAMLLALSLMGTDAAVVLLMVSAYLFVIASNVYYHSKFEKEM
;
A
#
# COMPACT_ATOMS: atom_id res chain seq x y z
N MET A 1 -8.99 21.39 0.45
CA MET A 1 -9.55 20.12 1.00
C MET A 1 -8.57 18.93 1.06
N LYS A 2 -7.53 18.81 0.20
CA LYS A 2 -6.57 17.68 0.25
C LYS A 2 -5.75 17.62 1.55
N LYS A 3 -5.28 18.77 2.07
CA LYS A 3 -4.39 18.85 3.24
C LYS A 3 -5.00 18.26 4.53
N SER A 4 -6.28 18.50 4.81
CA SER A 4 -6.96 17.89 5.97
C SER A 4 -7.09 16.37 5.83
N LYS A 5 -7.31 15.87 4.61
CA LYS A 5 -7.43 14.42 4.38
C LYS A 5 -6.09 13.71 4.61
N ASP A 6 -4.97 14.31 4.17
CA ASP A 6 -3.64 13.75 4.41
C ASP A 6 -3.28 13.74 5.90
N ILE A 7 -3.58 14.84 6.61
CA ILE A 7 -3.36 14.95 8.06
C ILE A 7 -4.23 13.94 8.81
N LEU A 8 -5.50 13.82 8.43
CA LEU A 8 -6.40 12.82 8.99
C LEU A 8 -5.89 11.40 8.75
N LEU A 9 -5.42 11.09 7.54
CA LEU A 9 -4.84 9.79 7.19
C LEU A 9 -3.57 9.51 8.02
N THR A 10 -2.71 10.50 8.24
CA THR A 10 -1.54 10.33 9.12
C THR A 10 -1.91 10.10 10.57
N LEU A 11 -2.89 10.84 11.11
CA LEU A 11 -3.31 10.70 12.49
C LEU A 11 -4.01 9.36 12.71
N LEU A 12 -4.85 8.94 11.76
CA LEU A 12 -5.50 7.64 11.78
C LEU A 12 -4.46 6.50 11.69
N GLY A 13 -3.48 6.62 10.79
CA GLY A 13 -2.39 5.66 10.66
C GLY A 13 -1.55 5.56 11.93
N LEU A 14 -1.23 6.70 12.57
CA LEU A 14 -0.49 6.75 13.83
C LEU A 14 -1.30 6.14 14.98
N ALA A 15 -2.60 6.41 15.05
CA ALA A 15 -3.49 5.83 16.06
C ALA A 15 -3.61 4.31 15.91
N LEU A 16 -3.75 3.81 14.67
CA LEU A 16 -3.76 2.36 14.37
C LEU A 16 -2.43 1.70 14.72
N LEU A 17 -1.31 2.36 14.42
CA LEU A 17 0.03 1.87 14.75
C LEU A 17 0.23 1.80 16.27
N ALA A 18 -0.13 2.87 17.00
CA ALA A 18 -0.03 2.92 18.45
C ALA A 18 -0.94 1.87 19.13
N ALA A 19 -2.17 1.72 18.66
CA ALA A 19 -3.10 0.68 19.13
C ALA A 19 -2.55 -0.72 18.84
N GLY A 20 -2.02 -0.96 17.63
CA GLY A 20 -1.39 -2.22 17.25
C GLY A 20 -0.21 -2.58 18.15
N LEU A 21 0.71 -1.64 18.39
CA LEU A 21 1.86 -1.85 19.29
C LEU A 21 1.45 -2.05 20.76
N TYR A 22 0.41 -1.34 21.21
CA TYR A 22 -0.15 -1.52 22.55
C TYR A 22 -0.73 -2.94 22.71
N LEU A 23 -1.49 -3.40 21.72
CA LEU A 23 -2.03 -4.75 21.65
C LEU A 23 -0.90 -5.80 21.59
N VAL A 24 0.16 -5.61 20.80
CA VAL A 24 1.33 -6.53 20.79
C VAL A 24 1.90 -6.70 22.20
N LYS A 25 2.04 -5.60 22.97
CA LYS A 25 2.57 -5.66 24.35
C LYS A 25 1.61 -6.30 25.36
N THR A 26 0.30 -6.24 25.13
CA THR A 26 -0.72 -6.78 26.06
C THR A 26 -1.20 -8.18 25.68
N THR A 27 -0.92 -8.66 24.46
CA THR A 27 -1.32 -10.01 24.00
C THR A 27 -0.59 -11.13 24.76
N SER A 28 0.56 -10.85 25.41
CA SER A 28 1.17 -11.80 26.36
C SER A 28 0.33 -12.05 27.63
N ALA A 29 -0.69 -11.22 27.89
CA ALA A 29 -1.60 -11.34 29.04
C ALA A 29 -3.06 -11.70 28.67
N LEU A 30 -3.48 -11.55 27.41
CA LEU A 30 -4.84 -11.85 26.94
C LEU A 30 -4.81 -13.07 26.00
N GLN A 31 -5.30 -14.22 26.47
CA GLN A 31 -5.36 -15.47 25.70
C GLN A 31 -6.40 -15.47 24.56
N ASP A 32 -7.39 -14.56 24.61
CA ASP A 32 -8.54 -14.57 23.69
C ASP A 32 -8.38 -13.75 22.41
N ILE A 33 -7.30 -12.95 22.27
CA ILE A 33 -7.08 -12.13 21.07
C ILE A 33 -6.28 -12.95 20.04
N PRO A 34 -6.75 -13.10 18.78
CA PRO A 34 -6.00 -13.79 17.75
C PRO A 34 -4.66 -13.09 17.52
N LYS A 35 -3.56 -13.84 17.65
CA LYS A 35 -2.19 -13.31 17.60
C LYS A 35 -1.89 -12.48 16.35
N ALA A 36 -2.57 -12.75 15.23
CA ALA A 36 -2.38 -12.04 13.96
C ALA A 36 -2.96 -10.61 13.95
N LEU A 37 -4.02 -10.33 14.72
CA LEU A 37 -4.73 -9.05 14.71
C LEU A 37 -3.83 -7.84 15.04
N PRO A 38 -3.04 -7.83 16.14
CA PRO A 38 -2.16 -6.70 16.44
C PRO A 38 -1.14 -6.42 15.32
N TYR A 39 -0.60 -7.46 14.68
CA TYR A 39 0.34 -7.29 13.57
C TYR A 39 -0.31 -6.72 12.31
N VAL A 40 -1.56 -7.10 12.02
CA VAL A 40 -2.33 -6.50 10.92
C VAL A 40 -2.60 -5.02 11.18
N LEU A 41 -2.95 -4.64 12.42
CA LEU A 41 -3.14 -3.22 12.78
C LEU A 41 -1.84 -2.42 12.64
N VAL A 42 -0.69 -2.97 13.04
CA VAL A 42 0.61 -2.32 12.85
C VAL A 42 0.91 -2.15 11.35
N GLY A 43 0.69 -3.18 10.54
CA GLY A 43 0.92 -3.13 9.10
C GLY A 43 0.06 -2.06 8.41
N LEU A 44 -1.25 -2.04 8.70
CA LEU A 44 -2.18 -1.04 8.17
C LEU A 44 -1.83 0.38 8.67
N GLY A 45 -1.48 0.51 9.95
CA GLY A 45 -1.08 1.77 10.57
C GLY A 45 0.16 2.37 9.90
N CYS A 46 1.20 1.56 9.69
CA CYS A 46 2.42 1.96 8.97
C CYS A 46 2.12 2.38 7.53
N GLY A 47 1.26 1.64 6.81
CA GLY A 47 0.87 1.97 5.44
C GLY A 47 0.15 3.31 5.33
N ALA A 48 -0.89 3.50 6.14
CA ALA A 48 -1.67 4.75 6.15
C ALA A 48 -0.83 5.95 6.62
N PHE A 49 0.01 5.75 7.64
CA PHE A 49 0.93 6.77 8.14
C PHE A 49 1.97 7.16 7.08
N GLY A 50 2.62 6.19 6.44
CA GLY A 50 3.63 6.43 5.41
C GLY A 50 3.07 7.20 4.22
N GLN A 51 1.88 6.82 3.75
CA GLN A 51 1.20 7.52 2.65
C GLN A 51 0.88 8.98 3.04
N GLY A 52 0.28 9.20 4.21
CA GLY A 52 -0.08 10.53 4.65
C GLY A 52 1.15 11.42 4.92
N MET A 53 2.19 10.86 5.55
CA MET A 53 3.39 11.62 5.92
C MET A 53 4.21 11.97 4.67
N GLY A 54 4.34 11.04 3.72
CA GLY A 54 4.99 11.29 2.43
C GLY A 54 4.32 12.43 1.66
N SER A 55 2.97 12.47 1.66
CA SER A 55 2.18 13.56 1.08
C SER A 55 2.47 14.93 1.74
N ILE A 56 2.57 14.97 3.07
CA ILE A 56 2.86 16.21 3.81
C ILE A 56 4.29 16.69 3.53
N ILE A 57 5.28 15.78 3.55
CA ILE A 57 6.69 16.11 3.29
C ILE A 57 6.86 16.62 1.85
N ALA A 58 6.27 15.94 0.86
CA ALA A 58 6.34 16.35 -0.54
C ALA A 58 5.79 17.78 -0.74
N LYS A 59 4.64 18.09 -0.11
CA LYS A 59 4.05 19.44 -0.17
C LYS A 59 4.91 20.50 0.50
N LYS A 60 5.55 20.15 1.63
CA LYS A 60 6.45 21.07 2.34
C LYS A 60 7.71 21.33 1.54
N ALA A 61 8.27 20.31 0.89
CA ALA A 61 9.44 20.42 0.03
C ALA A 61 9.17 21.28 -1.22
N LEU A 62 7.98 21.16 -1.80
CA LEU A 62 7.59 21.91 -3.01
C LEU A 62 7.00 23.30 -2.73
N LYS A 63 6.78 23.68 -1.45
CA LYS A 63 6.11 24.93 -1.06
C LYS A 63 6.78 26.19 -1.62
N ASN A 64 8.10 26.19 -1.70
CA ASN A 64 8.90 27.34 -2.14
C ASN A 64 9.36 27.25 -3.60
N ALA A 65 8.90 26.24 -4.34
CA ALA A 65 9.35 25.97 -5.71
C ALA A 65 8.17 25.83 -6.69
N PRO A 66 7.40 26.93 -6.93
CA PRO A 66 6.22 26.89 -7.79
C PRO A 66 6.55 26.48 -9.24
N ASP A 67 7.74 26.81 -9.73
CA ASP A 67 8.19 26.43 -11.08
C ASP A 67 8.37 24.92 -11.22
N ILE A 68 8.82 24.23 -10.16
CA ILE A 68 8.96 22.78 -10.14
C ILE A 68 7.59 22.12 -10.13
N VAL A 69 6.65 22.64 -9.33
CA VAL A 69 5.26 22.15 -9.29
C VAL A 69 4.62 22.24 -10.67
N ARG A 70 4.76 23.39 -11.34
CA ARG A 70 4.19 23.60 -12.68
C ARG A 70 4.79 22.65 -13.71
N ARG A 71 6.12 22.46 -13.68
CA ARG A 71 6.80 21.50 -14.57
C ARG A 71 6.36 20.07 -14.30
N GLN A 72 6.15 19.69 -13.04
CA GLN A 72 5.63 18.36 -12.68
C GLN A 72 4.19 18.15 -13.16
N GLU A 73 3.31 19.15 -13.02
CA GLU A 73 1.93 19.05 -13.51
C GLU A 73 1.90 18.84 -15.01
N ILE A 74 2.65 19.64 -15.78
CA ILE A 74 2.77 19.50 -17.24
C ILE A 74 3.34 18.13 -17.61
N ALA A 75 4.40 17.69 -16.92
CA ALA A 75 5.02 16.40 -17.20
C ALA A 75 4.10 15.21 -16.85
N GLN A 76 3.21 15.35 -15.86
CA GLN A 76 2.25 14.30 -15.48
C GLN A 76 1.06 14.18 -16.43
N THR A 77 0.67 15.27 -17.10
CA THR A 77 -0.45 15.27 -18.05
C THR A 77 -0.03 15.07 -19.50
N ASP A 78 1.27 15.15 -19.81
CA ASP A 78 1.80 14.83 -21.13
C ASP A 78 1.50 13.36 -21.51
N GLU A 79 0.80 13.18 -22.63
CA GLU A 79 0.37 11.87 -23.15
C GLU A 79 1.52 10.87 -23.25
N ARG A 80 2.70 11.31 -23.71
CA ARG A 80 3.88 10.44 -23.84
C ARG A 80 4.35 9.97 -22.47
N ASN A 81 4.40 10.87 -21.49
CA ASN A 81 4.84 10.52 -20.15
C ASN A 81 3.82 9.62 -19.46
N VAL A 82 2.52 9.86 -19.66
CA VAL A 82 1.44 8.98 -19.18
C VAL A 82 1.58 7.58 -19.77
N ALA A 83 1.82 7.47 -21.08
CA ALA A 83 2.03 6.19 -21.75
C ALA A 83 3.26 5.44 -21.21
N ILE A 84 4.40 6.14 -21.03
CA ILE A 84 5.61 5.56 -20.44
C ILE A 84 5.34 5.08 -19.00
N ALA A 85 4.67 5.91 -18.18
CA ALA A 85 4.37 5.60 -16.80
C ALA A 85 3.41 4.41 -16.66
N ASN A 86 2.40 4.31 -17.51
CA ASN A 86 1.48 3.18 -17.51
C ASN A 86 2.18 1.89 -17.97
N ARG A 87 3.03 1.98 -19.01
CA ARG A 87 3.79 0.83 -19.50
C ARG A 87 4.82 0.32 -18.47
N SER A 88 5.50 1.23 -17.76
CA SER A 88 6.44 0.85 -16.72
C SER A 88 5.75 0.21 -15.51
N LYS A 89 4.59 0.74 -15.10
CA LYS A 89 3.75 0.11 -14.07
C LYS A 89 3.28 -1.29 -14.47
N GLY A 90 2.85 -1.47 -15.72
CA GLY A 90 2.47 -2.80 -16.23
C GLY A 90 3.65 -3.79 -16.19
N LYS A 91 4.84 -3.38 -16.61
CA LYS A 91 6.03 -4.23 -16.51
C LYS A 91 6.47 -4.52 -15.07
N ALA A 92 6.35 -3.55 -14.18
CA ALA A 92 6.59 -3.77 -12.76
C ALA A 92 5.59 -4.74 -12.14
N TYR A 93 4.32 -4.69 -12.58
CA TYR A 93 3.28 -5.64 -12.16
C TYR A 93 3.60 -7.07 -12.60
N ASP A 94 4.02 -7.28 -13.86
CA ASP A 94 4.46 -8.60 -14.34
C ASP A 94 5.54 -9.20 -13.44
N VAL A 95 6.55 -8.39 -13.07
CA VAL A 95 7.64 -8.80 -12.17
C VAL A 95 7.13 -9.04 -10.75
N MET A 96 6.25 -8.17 -10.24
CA MET A 96 5.67 -8.27 -8.90
C MET A 96 4.95 -9.60 -8.70
N ILE A 97 4.21 -10.09 -9.69
CA ILE A 97 3.52 -11.39 -9.61
C ILE A 97 4.52 -12.51 -9.29
N TYR A 98 5.62 -12.59 -10.03
CA TYR A 98 6.63 -13.63 -9.82
C TYR A 98 7.35 -13.48 -8.47
N VAL A 99 7.73 -12.27 -8.10
CA VAL A 99 8.40 -11.99 -6.81
C VAL A 99 7.48 -12.37 -5.64
N TYR A 100 6.20 -12.00 -5.72
CA TYR A 100 5.22 -12.31 -4.68
C TYR A 100 4.92 -13.81 -4.60
N GLY A 101 4.84 -14.49 -5.75
CA GLY A 101 4.71 -15.94 -5.82
C GLY A 101 5.90 -16.67 -5.20
N ALA A 102 7.13 -16.23 -5.49
CA ALA A 102 8.34 -16.77 -4.87
C ALA A 102 8.35 -16.54 -3.35
N MET A 103 7.92 -15.37 -2.89
CA MET A 103 7.81 -15.05 -1.46
C MET A 103 6.77 -15.93 -0.75
N LEU A 104 5.61 -16.17 -1.37
CA LEU A 104 4.58 -17.09 -0.86
C LEU A 104 5.13 -18.51 -0.70
N LEU A 105 5.83 -19.01 -1.72
CA LEU A 105 6.45 -20.33 -1.68
C LEU A 105 7.51 -20.41 -0.57
N ALA A 106 8.37 -19.40 -0.45
CA ALA A 106 9.39 -19.36 0.60
C ALA A 106 8.78 -19.38 2.01
N LEU A 107 7.78 -18.55 2.29
CA LEU A 107 7.11 -18.52 3.60
C LEU A 107 6.40 -19.84 3.92
N SER A 108 5.79 -20.46 2.92
CA SER A 108 5.15 -21.78 3.06
C SER A 108 6.17 -22.86 3.41
N LEU A 109 7.31 -22.89 2.71
CA LEU A 109 8.40 -23.85 2.94
C LEU A 109 9.12 -23.62 4.27
N MET A 110 9.17 -22.39 4.77
CA MET A 110 9.73 -22.06 6.10
C MET A 110 8.85 -22.55 7.27
N GLY A 111 7.68 -23.15 7.00
CA GLY A 111 6.76 -23.59 8.05
C GLY A 111 6.12 -22.43 8.82
N THR A 112 5.94 -21.28 8.16
CA THR A 112 5.27 -20.12 8.75
C THR A 112 3.82 -20.47 9.09
N ASP A 113 3.26 -19.82 10.12
CA ASP A 113 1.86 -19.98 10.53
C ASP A 113 0.89 -19.88 9.33
N ALA A 114 0.00 -20.88 9.21
CA ALA A 114 -0.96 -20.99 8.12
C ALA A 114 -1.85 -19.75 8.00
N ALA A 115 -2.18 -19.08 9.11
CA ALA A 115 -2.95 -17.84 9.08
C ALA A 115 -2.23 -16.73 8.32
N VAL A 116 -0.90 -16.62 8.46
CA VAL A 116 -0.08 -15.63 7.76
C VAL A 116 0.01 -15.95 6.28
N VAL A 117 0.23 -17.23 5.94
CA VAL A 117 0.28 -17.68 4.55
C VAL A 117 -1.05 -17.43 3.84
N LEU A 118 -2.18 -17.78 4.47
CA LEU A 118 -3.52 -17.55 3.92
C LEU A 118 -3.84 -16.07 3.73
N LEU A 119 -3.47 -15.21 4.69
CA LEU A 119 -3.60 -13.76 4.55
C LEU A 119 -2.81 -13.27 3.33
N MET A 120 -1.57 -13.73 3.17
CA MET A 120 -0.72 -13.34 2.04
C MET A 120 -1.27 -13.84 0.70
N VAL A 121 -1.81 -15.07 0.64
CA VAL A 121 -2.50 -15.62 -0.53
C VAL A 121 -3.74 -14.77 -0.88
N SER A 122 -4.54 -14.39 0.13
CA SER A 122 -5.72 -13.56 -0.11
C SER A 122 -5.38 -12.19 -0.71
N ALA A 123 -4.31 -11.56 -0.25
CA ALA A 123 -3.84 -10.28 -0.78
C ALA A 123 -3.34 -10.44 -2.23
N TYR A 124 -2.62 -11.53 -2.51
CA TYR A 124 -2.16 -11.85 -3.86
C TYR A 124 -3.32 -12.04 -4.84
N LEU A 125 -4.33 -12.84 -4.46
CA LEU A 125 -5.53 -13.05 -5.27
C LEU A 125 -6.34 -11.77 -5.46
N PHE A 126 -6.45 -10.92 -4.43
CA PHE A 126 -7.13 -9.64 -4.54
C PHE A 126 -6.48 -8.72 -5.59
N VAL A 127 -5.15 -8.71 -5.66
CA VAL A 127 -4.40 -7.93 -6.67
C VAL A 127 -4.62 -8.49 -8.07
N ILE A 128 -4.61 -9.82 -8.25
CA ILE A 128 -4.90 -10.46 -9.54
C ILE A 128 -6.35 -10.20 -9.97
N ALA A 129 -7.31 -10.38 -9.06
CA ALA A 129 -8.72 -10.12 -9.32
C ALA A 129 -8.96 -8.65 -9.71
N SER A 130 -8.29 -7.71 -9.04
CA SER A 130 -8.34 -6.29 -9.40
C SER A 130 -7.83 -6.04 -10.81
N ASN A 131 -6.70 -6.66 -11.19
CA ASN A 131 -6.19 -6.55 -12.55
C ASN A 131 -7.18 -7.09 -13.59
N VAL A 132 -7.74 -8.28 -13.35
CA VAL A 132 -8.77 -8.87 -14.24
C VAL A 132 -9.98 -7.94 -14.36
N TYR A 133 -10.49 -7.45 -13.23
CA TYR A 133 -11.63 -6.52 -13.21
C TYR A 133 -11.36 -5.24 -14.01
N TYR A 134 -10.24 -4.57 -13.75
CA TYR A 134 -9.89 -3.32 -14.44
C TYR A 134 -9.56 -3.56 -15.92
N HIS A 135 -8.94 -4.68 -16.27
CA HIS A 135 -8.70 -5.05 -17.66
C HIS A 135 -10.02 -5.21 -18.41
N SER A 136 -10.95 -6.02 -17.89
CA SER A 136 -12.28 -6.20 -18.51
C SER A 136 -13.13 -4.94 -18.51
N LYS A 137 -12.95 -4.06 -17.52
CA LYS A 137 -13.63 -2.75 -17.50
C LYS A 137 -13.10 -1.85 -18.60
N PHE A 138 -11.77 -1.71 -18.71
CA PHE A 138 -11.14 -0.82 -19.69
C PHE A 138 -11.27 -1.32 -21.12
N GLU A 139 -11.34 -2.63 -21.33
CA GLU A 139 -11.65 -3.23 -22.64
C GLU A 139 -13.07 -2.85 -23.15
N LYS A 140 -13.99 -2.51 -22.24
CA LYS A 140 -15.35 -2.07 -22.61
C LYS A 140 -15.48 -0.55 -22.75
N GLU A 141 -14.61 0.21 -22.10
CA GLU A 141 -14.62 1.68 -22.10
C GLU A 141 -13.81 2.27 -23.27
N MET A 142 -12.80 1.54 -23.77
CA MET A 142 -11.94 1.93 -24.90
C MET A 142 -12.25 1.09 -26.14
#